data_AF-A0A158PCM3-F1
#
_entry.id   AF-A0A158PCM3-F1
#
_cell.length_a   1.000
_cell.length_b   1.000
_cell.length_c   1.000
_cell.angle_alpha   90.00
_cell.angle_beta   90.00
_cell.angle_gamma   90.00
#
_symmetry.space_group_name_H-M   'P 1'
#
loop_
_entity.id
_entity.type
_entity.pdbx_description
1 polymer ?
#
loop_
_entity_poly.entity_id
_entity_poly.type
_entity_poly.pdbx_seq_one_letter_code
_entity_poly.pdbx_strand_id
1 'polypeptide(L)'
;LVLPSEPIFPVACELNVLIVLDRSDSVKGGFNKSRKFVTDVSQEMEIGPRKHRVAMIVYSGLSYRREVFPWNFAKNNEEFVRITNNLRAIGGTTNTKKALEVAIDLMAQRNKTIPTLIMVVTDGRSADDPKGPAQRLQKEPQTWMFAAATGEPESVDKQELLDIAGTPSHVVLHRGREYAADLTRALFRQAQDRVLEVSRNHLLGKESTGKNTKQSTLGEFCFNFKRNAEQPPLLPPRQPQRQPQRQLLRIQSLARCELDLVLVLDFSTTTDPLVEYYKEMSQRLIKALRIGPRYTQVAVVTFATVGRTRTKFNLKKYKTQEEVLKAIGNLRSTGGTTAIGEGIRLGIKQMDEREGARPNIATKVMIVFTDGWFNKGPNPQATAKEAIAAGFELYTVSFLGVVDKAVRTNHEVLSGVAQDPQHRFNEKNFDELIQRVRQRNLKCL
;
A
#
# COMPACT_ATOMS: atom_id res chain seq x y z
N LEU A 1 -17.76 5.22 27.68
CA LEU A 1 -16.60 4.38 27.98
C LEU A 1 -15.75 4.32 26.71
N VAL A 2 -14.67 5.07 26.66
CA VAL A 2 -13.70 5.01 25.56
C VAL A 2 -12.92 3.72 25.76
N LEU A 3 -13.06 2.76 24.84
CA LEU A 3 -12.26 1.54 24.85
C LEU A 3 -10.78 1.93 24.66
N PRO A 4 -9.84 1.41 25.46
CA PRO A 4 -8.42 1.65 25.23
C PRO A 4 -8.08 1.10 23.85
N SER A 5 -7.48 1.93 23.00
CA SER A 5 -6.92 1.51 21.72
C SER A 5 -5.90 0.41 21.99
N GLU A 6 -6.19 -0.83 21.58
CA GLU A 6 -5.21 -1.90 21.60
C GLU A 6 -3.95 -1.40 20.84
N PRO A 7 -2.74 -1.52 21.43
CA PRO A 7 -1.52 -1.09 20.76
C PRO A 7 -1.41 -1.79 19.41
N ILE A 8 -1.12 -0.99 18.38
CA ILE A 8 -1.15 -1.41 16.96
C ILE A 8 0.01 -2.38 16.63
N PHE A 9 0.93 -2.60 17.58
CA PHE A 9 2.06 -3.50 17.50
C PHE A 9 1.82 -4.75 18.35
N PRO A 10 1.96 -5.97 17.78
CA PRO A 10 1.95 -7.18 18.59
C PRO A 10 3.19 -7.23 19.49
N VAL A 11 2.96 -7.46 20.79
CA VAL A 11 3.91 -7.57 21.91
C VAL A 11 5.05 -8.61 21.70
N ALA A 12 5.03 -9.36 20.59
CA ALA A 12 5.72 -10.65 20.46
C ALA A 12 6.96 -10.70 19.56
N CYS A 13 7.33 -9.63 18.82
CA CYS A 13 8.52 -9.68 17.95
C CYS A 13 9.46 -8.49 18.24
N GLU A 14 10.71 -8.77 18.67
CA GLU A 14 11.71 -7.74 18.91
C GLU A 14 12.04 -6.98 17.62
N LEU A 15 12.24 -5.66 17.70
CA LEU A 15 12.60 -4.82 16.54
C LEU A 15 13.61 -3.75 16.97
N ASN A 16 14.66 -3.55 16.18
CA ASN A 16 15.54 -2.41 16.34
C ASN A 16 14.98 -1.25 15.51
N VAL A 17 14.81 -0.06 16.10
CA VAL A 17 14.38 1.15 15.38
C VAL A 17 15.40 2.26 15.60
N LEU A 18 16.09 2.65 14.54
CA LEU A 18 16.99 3.78 14.49
C LEU A 18 16.28 4.99 13.87
N ILE A 19 16.17 6.08 14.61
CA ILE A 19 15.57 7.32 14.14
C ILE A 19 16.69 8.33 13.87
N VAL A 20 16.76 8.84 12.65
CA VAL A 20 17.69 9.91 12.26
C VAL A 20 16.85 11.17 12.05
N LEU A 21 16.86 12.05 13.04
CA LEU A 21 15.98 13.22 13.13
C LEU A 21 16.74 14.50 12.80
N ASP A 22 16.32 15.19 11.73
CA ASP A 22 16.79 16.53 11.43
C ASP A 22 16.23 17.54 12.45
N ARG A 23 17.15 18.31 13.03
CA ARG A 23 16.92 19.36 14.02
C ARG A 23 17.04 20.77 13.43
N SER A 24 17.31 20.87 12.13
CA SER A 24 17.30 22.13 11.41
C SER A 24 15.94 22.83 11.58
N ASP A 25 15.97 24.16 11.67
CA ASP A 25 14.78 25.01 11.67
C ASP A 25 14.87 25.93 10.46
N SER A 26 15.02 25.31 9.29
CA SER A 26 15.14 26.00 8.01
C SER A 26 13.86 26.82 7.69
N VAL A 27 12.74 26.37 8.25
CA VAL A 27 11.42 27.03 8.25
C VAL A 27 10.91 27.10 9.68
N LYS A 28 10.42 28.25 10.15
CA LYS A 28 9.89 28.42 11.53
C LYS A 28 8.94 27.29 11.91
N GLY A 29 9.35 26.44 12.85
CA GLY A 29 8.53 25.35 13.37
C GLY A 29 8.59 24.05 12.57
N GLY A 30 9.51 23.91 11.62
CA GLY A 30 9.79 22.68 10.89
C GLY A 30 10.21 21.54 11.83
N PHE A 31 11.14 21.83 12.74
CA PHE A 31 11.56 20.88 13.77
C PHE A 31 10.41 20.40 14.67
N ASN A 32 9.46 21.29 15.01
CA ASN A 32 8.30 20.89 15.82
C ASN A 32 7.45 19.85 15.10
N LYS A 33 7.35 19.90 13.76
CA LYS A 33 6.65 18.89 12.95
C LYS A 33 7.42 17.58 12.90
N SER A 34 8.74 17.61 12.69
CA SER A 34 9.60 16.42 12.71
C SER A 34 9.59 15.72 14.07
N ARG A 35 9.71 16.50 15.15
CA ARG A 35 9.60 16.00 16.54
C ARG A 35 8.24 15.38 16.80
N LYS A 36 7.16 16.07 16.39
CA LYS A 36 5.80 15.54 16.53
C LYS A 36 5.60 14.24 15.76
N PHE A 37 6.14 14.14 14.55
CA PHE A 37 6.06 12.91 13.78
C PHE A 37 6.74 11.74 14.51
N VAL A 38 7.95 11.96 15.02
CA VAL A 38 8.68 10.95 15.80
C VAL A 38 7.92 10.55 17.06
N THR A 39 7.29 11.49 17.77
CA THR A 39 6.45 11.15 18.93
C THR A 39 5.22 10.35 18.53
N ASP A 40 4.56 10.70 17.43
CA ASP A 40 3.37 9.99 16.95
C ASP A 40 3.73 8.54 16.51
N VAL A 41 4.87 8.34 15.84
CA VAL A 41 5.41 6.99 15.53
C VAL A 41 5.68 6.20 16.80
N SER A 42 6.25 6.83 17.81
CA SER A 42 6.56 6.13 19.06
C SER A 42 5.31 5.67 19.81
N GLN A 43 4.16 6.34 19.66
CA GLN A 43 2.89 5.93 20.30
C GLN A 43 2.35 4.64 19.72
N GLU A 44 2.66 4.38 18.46
CA GLU A 44 2.25 3.16 17.81
C GLU A 44 3.14 2.01 18.36
N MET A 45 4.45 2.24 18.53
CA MET A 45 5.44 1.25 18.98
C MET A 45 5.26 0.78 20.43
N GLU A 46 5.75 -0.42 20.77
CA GLU A 46 5.99 -0.83 22.15
C GLU A 46 7.50 -0.80 22.52
N ILE A 47 7.96 0.34 23.05
CA ILE A 47 9.38 0.55 23.37
C ILE A 47 9.74 -0.19 24.66
N GLY A 48 10.83 -0.97 24.61
CA GLY A 48 11.35 -1.65 25.78
C GLY A 48 12.50 -2.62 25.50
N PRO A 49 13.23 -3.05 26.55
CA PRO A 49 14.47 -3.83 26.41
C PRO A 49 14.30 -5.20 25.74
N ARG A 50 13.10 -5.78 25.78
CA ARG A 50 12.73 -7.05 25.13
C ARG A 50 11.57 -6.89 24.13
N LYS A 51 11.40 -5.68 23.62
CA LYS A 51 10.33 -5.30 22.68
C LYS A 51 10.97 -4.54 21.53
N HIS A 52 10.61 -3.28 21.32
CA HIS A 52 11.31 -2.44 20.36
C HIS A 52 12.44 -1.67 21.03
N ARG A 53 13.65 -1.92 20.54
CA ARG A 53 14.86 -1.25 20.98
C ARG A 53 15.07 -0.04 20.10
N VAL A 54 15.08 1.14 20.71
CA VAL A 54 15.20 2.40 19.98
C VAL A 54 16.59 2.99 20.14
N ALA A 55 17.09 3.58 19.07
CA ALA A 55 18.23 4.48 19.04
C ALA A 55 17.83 5.74 18.27
N MET A 56 18.45 6.87 18.56
CA MET A 56 18.12 8.12 17.90
C MET A 56 19.36 8.96 17.65
N ILE A 57 19.51 9.47 16.43
CA ILE A 57 20.53 10.45 16.07
C ILE A 57 19.78 11.72 15.75
N VAL A 58 20.11 12.80 16.46
CA VAL A 58 19.54 14.12 16.21
C VAL A 58 20.67 15.01 15.70
N TYR A 59 20.50 15.66 14.55
CA TYR A 59 21.58 16.39 13.89
C TYR A 59 21.14 17.76 13.35
N SER A 60 22.09 18.70 13.19
CA SER A 60 21.89 19.98 12.49
C SER A 60 23.15 20.40 11.69
N GLY A 61 23.04 21.49 10.92
CA GLY A 61 23.98 21.95 9.88
C GLY A 61 25.35 22.49 10.29
N LEU A 62 26.01 23.17 9.34
CA LEU A 62 27.43 23.62 9.21
C LEU A 62 28.46 23.27 10.30
N SER A 63 28.19 23.48 11.60
CA SER A 63 29.07 22.99 12.69
C SER A 63 28.84 21.52 13.09
N TYR A 64 27.89 20.83 12.45
CA TYR A 64 27.43 19.47 12.75
C TYR A 64 27.28 19.23 14.25
N ARG A 65 26.25 19.84 14.85
CA ARG A 65 25.85 19.51 16.22
C ARG A 65 25.01 18.25 16.18
N ARG A 66 25.50 17.18 16.79
CA ARG A 66 24.77 15.92 16.93
C ARG A 66 24.58 15.54 18.38
N GLU A 67 23.44 14.95 18.67
CA GLU A 67 23.20 14.17 19.88
C GLU A 67 22.92 12.73 19.45
N VAL A 68 23.70 11.79 19.98
CA VAL A 68 23.56 10.36 19.69
C VAL A 68 22.99 9.70 20.93
N PHE A 69 21.76 9.22 20.81
CA PHE A 69 21.08 8.39 21.79
C PHE A 69 21.34 6.92 21.42
N PRO A 70 22.12 6.17 22.23
CA PRO A 70 22.48 4.79 21.91
C PRO A 70 21.27 3.86 21.93
N TRP A 71 21.44 2.64 21.45
CA TRP A 71 20.42 1.60 21.56
C TRP A 71 19.94 1.43 23.02
N ASN A 72 18.62 1.35 23.20
CA ASN A 72 17.95 1.24 24.50
C ASN A 72 18.07 2.48 25.41
N PHE A 73 18.30 3.67 24.85
CA PHE A 73 18.34 4.90 25.65
C PHE A 73 17.02 5.20 26.38
N ALA A 74 15.88 4.73 25.83
CA ALA A 74 14.57 4.85 26.44
C ALA A 74 14.04 3.45 26.81
N LYS A 75 13.60 3.30 28.05
CA LYS A 75 13.11 2.02 28.60
C LYS A 75 11.64 1.76 28.28
N ASN A 76 10.88 2.81 27.97
CA ASN A 76 9.46 2.76 27.61
C ASN A 76 9.08 3.99 26.77
N ASN A 77 7.84 3.98 26.27
CA ASN A 77 7.29 5.06 25.44
C ASN A 77 7.27 6.41 26.16
N GLU A 78 6.93 6.43 27.45
CA GLU A 78 6.86 7.68 28.22
C GLU A 78 8.24 8.36 28.30
N GLU A 79 9.28 7.58 28.58
CA GLU A 79 10.66 8.07 28.61
C GLU A 79 11.11 8.56 27.22
N PHE A 80 10.80 7.81 26.16
CA PHE A 80 11.10 8.21 24.79
C PHE A 80 10.43 9.53 24.43
N VAL A 81 9.14 9.69 24.72
CA VAL A 81 8.35 10.90 24.44
C VAL A 81 8.88 12.07 25.26
N ARG A 82 9.21 11.86 26.55
CA ARG A 82 9.80 12.91 27.41
C ARG A 82 11.14 13.40 26.88
N ILE A 83 12.05 12.50 26.51
CA ILE A 83 13.36 12.86 25.94
C ILE A 83 13.17 13.60 24.62
N THR A 84 12.34 13.06 23.73
CA THR A 84 12.07 13.64 22.41
C THR A 84 11.45 15.04 22.52
N ASN A 85 10.48 15.25 23.42
CA ASN A 85 9.83 16.55 23.63
C ASN A 85 10.77 17.62 24.19
N ASN A 86 11.82 17.22 24.90
CA ASN A 86 12.83 18.15 25.45
C ASN A 86 13.87 18.59 24.42
N LEU A 87 13.95 17.93 23.25
CA LEU A 87 14.78 18.40 22.15
C LEU A 87 14.29 19.77 21.68
N ARG A 88 15.22 20.71 21.47
CA ARG A 88 14.93 22.10 21.05
C ARG A 88 15.51 22.35 19.67
N ALA A 89 14.84 23.06 18.77
CA ALA A 89 15.41 23.40 17.47
C ALA A 89 16.80 24.06 17.61
N ILE A 90 17.73 23.70 16.72
CA ILE A 90 19.03 24.39 16.58
C ILE A 90 19.05 24.91 15.15
N GLY A 91 18.96 26.24 14.99
CA GLY A 91 19.02 26.87 13.68
C GLY A 91 20.29 26.48 12.90
N GLY A 92 20.19 26.45 11.57
CA GLY A 92 21.28 26.07 10.67
C GLY A 92 20.79 25.32 9.44
N THR A 93 21.74 24.82 8.64
CA THR A 93 21.48 23.97 7.45
C THR A 93 21.20 22.50 7.83
N THR A 94 21.03 21.62 6.85
CA THR A 94 20.83 20.17 7.04
C THR A 94 22.04 19.42 6.47
N ASN A 95 22.64 18.49 7.24
CA ASN A 95 23.78 17.65 6.80
C ASN A 95 23.45 16.15 6.98
N THR A 96 22.59 15.63 6.12
CA THR A 96 22.05 14.26 6.20
C THR A 96 23.14 13.21 5.97
N LYS A 97 24.12 13.43 5.08
CA LYS A 97 25.21 12.47 4.82
C LYS A 97 25.98 12.14 6.09
N LYS A 98 26.41 13.16 6.85
CA LYS A 98 27.14 12.97 8.11
C LYS A 98 26.30 12.24 9.16
N ALA A 99 25.01 12.51 9.23
CA ALA A 99 24.10 11.80 10.13
C ALA A 99 24.02 10.31 9.78
N LEU A 100 23.98 9.98 8.49
CA LEU A 100 23.99 8.59 8.02
C LEU A 100 25.34 7.89 8.22
N GLU A 101 26.46 8.61 8.16
CA GLU A 101 27.77 8.05 8.51
C GLU A 101 27.81 7.62 9.98
N VAL A 102 27.26 8.42 10.90
CA VAL A 102 27.10 8.02 12.31
C VAL A 102 26.12 6.87 12.47
N ALA A 103 25.05 6.85 11.66
CA ALA A 103 24.10 5.75 11.67
C ALA A 103 24.77 4.41 11.33
N ILE A 104 25.75 4.40 10.43
CA ILE A 104 26.53 3.19 10.12
C ILE A 104 27.25 2.67 11.37
N ASP A 105 27.93 3.54 12.11
CA ASP A 105 28.65 3.17 13.33
C ASP A 105 27.69 2.65 14.42
N LEU A 106 26.52 3.28 14.56
CA LEU A 106 25.51 2.88 15.54
C LEU A 106 24.83 1.57 15.15
N MET A 107 24.60 1.34 13.86
CA MET A 107 24.07 0.09 13.31
C MET A 107 25.02 -1.09 13.52
N ALA A 108 26.34 -0.85 13.60
CA ALA A 108 27.31 -1.90 13.90
C ALA A 108 27.17 -2.45 15.32
N GLN A 109 26.65 -1.65 16.25
CA GLN A 109 26.47 -2.02 17.67
C GLN A 109 25.14 -2.73 17.94
N ARG A 110 24.25 -2.84 16.95
CA ARG A 110 22.93 -3.46 17.10
C ARG A 110 23.05 -4.97 17.24
N ASN A 111 22.06 -5.60 17.87
CA ASN A 111 21.89 -7.04 17.75
C ASN A 111 21.36 -7.37 16.34
N LYS A 112 22.24 -7.90 15.47
CA LYS A 112 21.96 -8.20 14.06
C LYS A 112 20.94 -9.32 13.84
N THR A 113 20.62 -10.12 14.86
CA THR A 113 19.58 -11.17 14.78
C THR A 113 18.17 -10.58 14.75
N ILE A 114 18.05 -9.30 15.12
CA ILE A 114 16.78 -8.60 15.23
C ILE A 114 16.62 -7.70 14.01
N PRO A 115 15.47 -7.77 13.32
CA PRO A 115 15.21 -6.91 12.19
C PRO A 115 15.31 -5.45 12.58
N THR A 116 15.82 -4.62 11.67
CA THR A 116 16.13 -3.22 11.95
C THR A 116 15.44 -2.29 10.99
N LEU A 117 14.86 -1.24 11.53
CA LEU A 117 14.25 -0.16 10.79
C LEU A 117 15.08 1.10 10.99
N ILE A 118 15.42 1.77 9.90
CA ILE A 118 16.02 3.10 9.91
C ILE A 118 14.98 4.08 9.39
N MET A 119 14.66 5.11 10.17
CA MET A 119 13.75 6.18 9.79
C MET A 119 14.50 7.50 9.76
N VAL A 120 14.72 8.03 8.57
CA VAL A 120 15.29 9.37 8.37
C VAL A 120 14.13 10.36 8.29
N VAL A 121 14.13 11.36 9.14
CA VAL A 121 13.11 12.41 9.20
C VAL A 121 13.79 13.74 8.92
N THR A 122 13.47 14.35 7.78
CA THR A 122 14.01 15.64 7.34
C THR A 122 12.87 16.62 7.04
N ASP A 123 13.12 17.92 7.09
CA ASP A 123 12.17 18.94 6.66
C ASP A 123 12.37 19.37 5.19
N GLY A 124 13.48 18.94 4.54
CA GLY A 124 13.80 19.31 3.17
C GLY A 124 15.15 18.79 2.65
N ARG A 125 15.71 19.54 1.69
CA ARG A 125 16.94 19.23 0.94
C ARG A 125 18.19 19.32 1.82
N SER A 126 19.03 18.30 1.81
CA SER A 126 20.32 18.33 2.49
C SER A 126 21.33 19.22 1.76
N ALA A 127 22.25 19.82 2.52
CA ALA A 127 23.39 20.55 1.96
C ALA A 127 24.49 19.61 1.43
N ASP A 128 24.47 18.34 1.82
CA ASP A 128 25.38 17.29 1.38
C ASP A 128 24.63 16.08 0.78
N ASP A 129 25.26 15.36 -0.15
CA ASP A 129 24.66 14.19 -0.82
C ASP A 129 24.62 12.95 0.13
N PRO A 130 23.43 12.49 0.56
CA PRO A 130 23.30 11.38 1.49
C PRO A 130 23.36 9.99 0.82
N LYS A 131 23.39 9.91 -0.51
CA LYS A 131 23.23 8.67 -1.29
C LYS A 131 24.24 7.59 -0.93
N GLY A 132 25.52 7.95 -0.82
CA GLY A 132 26.59 6.99 -0.55
C GLY A 132 26.41 6.25 0.79
N PRO A 133 26.28 6.94 1.92
CA PRO A 133 25.97 6.32 3.21
C PRO A 133 24.61 5.60 3.24
N ALA A 134 23.57 6.17 2.62
CA ALA A 134 22.25 5.54 2.54
C ALA A 134 22.30 4.17 1.87
N GLN A 135 22.97 4.07 0.72
CA GLN A 135 23.14 2.79 0.00
C GLN A 135 23.88 1.72 0.82
N ARG A 136 24.77 2.11 1.73
CA ARG A 136 25.44 1.16 2.64
C ARG A 136 24.46 0.62 3.68
N LEU A 137 23.70 1.51 4.31
CA LEU A 137 22.67 1.15 5.27
C LEU A 137 21.55 0.31 4.65
N GLN A 138 21.15 0.60 3.41
CA GLN A 138 20.16 -0.19 2.65
C GLN A 138 20.63 -1.62 2.37
N LYS A 139 21.94 -1.86 2.27
CA LYS A 139 22.53 -3.19 2.03
C LYS A 139 22.72 -4.00 3.30
N GLU A 140 22.46 -3.41 4.48
CA GLU A 140 22.57 -4.14 5.74
C GLU A 140 21.52 -5.26 5.81
N PRO A 141 21.91 -6.46 6.29
CA PRO A 141 20.98 -7.57 6.41
C PRO A 141 19.86 -7.24 7.40
N GLN A 142 18.65 -7.68 7.07
CA GLN A 142 17.44 -7.45 7.88
C GLN A 142 17.17 -5.98 8.20
N THR A 143 17.61 -5.07 7.33
CA THR A 143 17.41 -3.63 7.49
C THR A 143 16.45 -3.08 6.45
N TRP A 144 15.52 -2.22 6.88
CA TRP A 144 14.73 -1.38 6.00
C TRP A 144 14.96 0.09 6.32
N MET A 145 15.03 0.91 5.27
CA MET A 145 15.34 2.34 5.40
C MET A 145 14.19 3.16 4.81
N PHE A 146 13.71 4.12 5.59
CA PHE A 146 12.60 5.02 5.27
C PHE A 146 13.06 6.47 5.33
N ALA A 147 12.54 7.29 4.43
CA ALA A 147 12.81 8.72 4.37
C ALA A 147 11.48 9.49 4.44
N ALA A 148 11.32 10.27 5.50
CA ALA A 148 10.13 11.05 5.79
C ALA A 148 10.43 12.54 5.65
N ALA A 149 9.59 13.27 4.91
CA ALA A 149 9.62 14.72 4.86
C ALA A 149 8.44 15.35 5.62
N THR A 150 8.74 16.29 6.51
CA THR A 150 7.75 17.03 7.32
C THR A 150 7.49 18.45 6.83
N GLY A 151 8.23 18.91 5.82
CA GLY A 151 8.07 20.18 5.10
C GLY A 151 6.93 20.17 4.08
N GLU A 152 6.79 21.25 3.31
CA GLU A 152 5.77 21.30 2.24
C GLU A 152 6.12 20.34 1.10
N PRO A 153 5.22 19.44 0.69
CA PRO A 153 5.53 18.42 -0.32
C PRO A 153 6.01 18.94 -1.69
N GLU A 154 5.76 20.22 -1.97
CA GLU A 154 6.14 20.90 -3.21
C GLU A 154 7.58 21.44 -3.18
N SER A 155 8.14 21.69 -2.00
CA SER A 155 9.52 22.18 -1.82
C SER A 155 10.52 21.09 -1.45
N VAL A 156 10.04 19.86 -1.22
CA VAL A 156 10.85 18.71 -0.82
C VAL A 156 11.53 18.08 -2.04
N ASP A 157 12.84 17.83 -1.92
CA ASP A 157 13.60 17.06 -2.92
C ASP A 157 13.25 15.57 -2.81
N LYS A 158 12.29 15.15 -3.64
CA LYS A 158 11.81 13.76 -3.67
C LYS A 158 12.88 12.79 -4.15
N GLN A 159 13.84 13.25 -4.95
CA GLN A 159 14.92 12.40 -5.45
C GLN A 159 15.92 12.11 -4.33
N GLU A 160 16.24 13.11 -3.51
CA GLU A 160 17.10 12.92 -2.33
C GLU A 160 16.47 11.94 -1.33
N LEU A 161 15.18 12.07 -1.03
CA LEU A 161 14.48 11.12 -0.17
C LEU A 161 14.45 9.70 -0.75
N LEU A 162 14.29 9.59 -2.07
CA LEU A 162 14.36 8.31 -2.76
C LEU A 162 15.77 7.70 -2.68
N ASP A 163 16.81 8.50 -2.85
CA ASP A 163 18.19 8.05 -2.71
C ASP A 163 18.49 7.59 -1.27
N ILE A 164 17.85 8.21 -0.27
CA ILE A 164 17.91 7.80 1.14
C ILE A 164 17.14 6.50 1.39
N ALA A 165 15.91 6.37 0.89
CA ALA A 165 15.04 5.23 1.20
C ALA A 165 15.32 4.00 0.32
N GLY A 166 15.95 4.20 -0.85
CA GLY A 166 16.29 3.17 -1.83
C GLY A 166 15.10 2.67 -2.66
N THR A 167 13.88 2.83 -2.14
CA THR A 167 12.62 2.54 -2.84
C THR A 167 11.61 3.64 -2.54
N PRO A 168 10.79 4.07 -3.53
CA PRO A 168 9.82 5.11 -3.28
C PRO A 168 8.69 4.65 -2.34
N SER A 169 8.51 3.34 -2.12
CA SER A 169 7.52 2.81 -1.15
C SER A 169 7.93 3.10 0.30
N HIS A 170 9.19 3.47 0.50
CA HIS A 170 9.75 3.87 1.77
C HIS A 170 9.97 5.39 1.88
N VAL A 171 9.54 6.14 0.85
CA VAL A 171 9.52 7.59 0.86
C VAL A 171 8.15 8.05 1.35
N VAL A 172 8.15 8.95 2.32
CA VAL A 172 6.97 9.35 3.05
C VAL A 172 6.89 10.88 3.03
N LEU A 173 5.98 11.44 2.22
CA LEU A 173 5.82 12.88 1.96
C LEU A 173 4.52 13.36 2.60
N HIS A 174 4.51 14.47 3.34
CA HIS A 174 3.42 14.68 4.30
C HIS A 174 2.56 15.98 4.25
N ARG A 175 1.24 15.80 4.54
CA ARG A 175 0.27 16.65 5.30
C ARG A 175 -0.81 15.76 6.01
N GLY A 176 -1.14 15.93 7.32
CA GLY A 176 -2.21 15.21 8.08
C GLY A 176 -1.86 14.31 9.33
N ARG A 177 -2.83 13.94 10.19
CA ARG A 177 -2.57 13.21 11.46
C ARG A 177 -2.56 11.66 11.39
N GLU A 178 -2.81 11.02 10.24
CA GLU A 178 -2.99 9.55 10.11
C GLU A 178 -1.72 8.76 9.68
N TYR A 179 -0.55 9.39 9.79
CA TYR A 179 0.68 9.05 9.06
C TYR A 179 1.60 8.02 9.73
N ALA A 180 1.70 8.03 11.07
CA ALA A 180 2.53 7.10 11.83
C ALA A 180 1.99 5.66 11.75
N ALA A 181 0.67 5.50 11.82
CA ALA A 181 0.00 4.21 11.82
C ALA A 181 0.07 3.49 10.46
N ASP A 182 -0.02 4.21 9.34
CA ASP A 182 0.03 3.62 7.99
C ASP A 182 1.43 3.17 7.59
N LEU A 183 2.44 4.02 7.88
CA LEU A 183 3.84 3.66 7.74
C LEU A 183 4.14 2.41 8.60
N THR A 184 3.77 2.47 9.88
CA THR A 184 3.84 1.34 10.81
C THR A 184 3.21 0.07 10.23
N ARG A 185 1.98 0.11 9.72
CA ARG A 185 1.30 -1.08 9.19
C ARG A 185 2.04 -1.70 7.99
N ALA A 186 2.57 -0.88 7.09
CA ALA A 186 3.39 -1.36 5.97
C ALA A 186 4.70 -2.02 6.46
N LEU A 187 5.33 -1.41 7.47
CA LEU A 187 6.55 -1.90 8.11
C LEU A 187 6.35 -3.28 8.78
N PHE A 188 5.25 -3.45 9.51
CA PHE A 188 4.95 -4.73 10.18
C PHE A 188 4.65 -5.85 9.20
N ARG A 189 3.96 -5.56 8.10
CA ARG A 189 3.66 -6.57 7.08
C ARG A 189 4.93 -7.12 6.43
N GLN A 190 5.85 -6.25 6.02
CA GLN A 190 7.10 -6.69 5.40
C GLN A 190 8.01 -7.46 6.38
N ALA A 191 8.03 -7.06 7.65
CA ALA A 191 8.74 -7.81 8.68
C ALA A 191 8.12 -9.21 8.91
N GLN A 192 6.79 -9.31 8.92
CA GLN A 192 6.05 -10.58 9.04
C GLN A 192 6.31 -11.52 7.85
N ASP A 193 6.25 -11.00 6.62
CA ASP A 193 6.47 -11.79 5.40
C ASP A 193 7.85 -12.44 5.37
N ARG A 194 8.88 -11.76 5.88
CA ARG A 194 10.25 -12.30 5.93
C ARG A 194 10.44 -13.33 7.05
N VAL A 195 9.75 -13.19 8.18
CA VAL A 195 9.74 -14.23 9.24
C VAL A 195 9.10 -15.51 8.70
N LEU A 196 8.04 -15.39 7.90
CA LEU A 196 7.43 -16.53 7.20
C LEU A 196 8.39 -17.16 6.19
N GLU A 197 9.13 -16.36 5.43
CA GLU A 197 10.11 -16.83 4.46
C GLU A 197 11.31 -17.55 5.11
N VAL A 198 11.87 -16.99 6.18
CA VAL A 198 12.98 -17.60 6.94
C VAL A 198 12.53 -18.91 7.60
N SER A 199 11.31 -18.94 8.17
CA SER A 199 10.73 -20.15 8.75
C SER A 199 10.48 -21.23 7.69
N ARG A 200 10.00 -20.83 6.51
CA ARG A 200 9.78 -21.73 5.36
C ARG A 200 11.09 -22.32 4.85
N ASN A 201 12.13 -21.50 4.71
CA ASN A 201 13.46 -21.95 4.28
C ASN A 201 14.13 -22.86 5.34
N HIS A 202 13.86 -22.63 6.63
CA HIS A 202 14.33 -23.49 7.71
C HIS A 202 13.61 -24.85 7.75
N LEU A 203 12.31 -24.89 7.44
CA LEU A 203 11.53 -26.13 7.32
C LEU A 203 11.95 -26.96 6.08
N LEU A 204 12.13 -26.31 4.92
CA LEU A 204 12.59 -26.95 3.69
C LEU A 204 14.04 -27.47 3.80
N GLY A 205 14.89 -26.82 4.61
CA GLY A 205 16.26 -27.28 4.90
C GLY A 205 16.33 -28.50 5.83
N LYS A 206 15.27 -28.78 6.61
CA LYS A 206 15.19 -29.98 7.48
C LYS A 206 14.70 -31.22 6.73
N GLU A 207 13.92 -31.05 5.66
CA GLU A 207 13.49 -32.18 4.81
C GLU A 207 14.63 -32.78 3.98
N SER A 208 15.69 -32.01 3.69
CA SER A 208 16.83 -32.49 2.90
C SER A 208 17.95 -33.15 3.71
N THR A 209 17.94 -33.03 5.04
CA THR A 209 18.97 -33.63 5.91
C THR A 209 18.30 -34.38 7.06
N GLY A 210 18.03 -35.67 6.84
CA GLY A 210 17.45 -36.58 7.83
C GLY A 210 18.35 -36.82 9.05
N LYS A 211 18.43 -35.84 9.95
CA LYS A 211 19.01 -35.99 11.29
C LYS A 211 18.08 -35.38 12.33
N ASN A 212 17.52 -36.27 13.16
CA ASN A 212 16.86 -35.92 14.42
C ASN A 212 17.89 -35.32 15.37
N THR A 213 17.85 -34.00 15.58
CA THR A 213 18.51 -33.35 16.71
C THR A 213 17.56 -32.39 17.41
N LYS A 214 17.60 -32.48 18.75
CA LYS A 214 16.80 -31.80 19.77
C LYS A 214 16.46 -30.34 19.45
N GLN A 215 15.21 -29.98 19.77
CA GLN A 215 14.64 -28.63 19.90
C GLN A 215 15.68 -27.49 19.88
N SER A 216 15.83 -26.82 18.74
CA SER A 216 16.46 -25.51 18.64
C SER A 216 15.37 -24.44 18.58
N THR A 217 15.26 -23.70 19.68
CA THR A 217 14.31 -22.65 20.05
C THR A 217 14.39 -21.36 19.22
N LEU A 218 14.36 -21.46 17.88
CA LEU A 218 14.36 -20.30 16.97
C LEU A 218 13.05 -20.14 16.18
N GLY A 219 12.19 -21.17 16.17
CA GLY A 219 10.92 -21.17 15.42
C GLY A 219 9.68 -20.73 16.21
N GLU A 220 9.77 -20.49 17.52
CA GLU A 220 8.63 -20.15 18.38
C GLU A 220 8.42 -18.63 18.58
N PHE A 221 9.32 -17.78 18.09
CA PHE A 221 9.39 -16.39 18.56
C PHE A 221 8.44 -15.38 17.89
N CYS A 222 7.45 -15.81 17.10
CA CYS A 222 6.37 -14.90 16.65
C CYS A 222 4.99 -15.60 16.59
N PHE A 223 4.85 -16.82 17.13
CA PHE A 223 3.61 -17.59 17.02
C PHE A 223 2.87 -17.63 18.37
N ASN A 224 1.97 -16.67 18.62
CA ASN A 224 0.69 -16.89 19.30
C ASN A 224 -0.13 -15.60 19.52
N PHE A 225 -1.13 -15.37 18.65
CA PHE A 225 -2.36 -14.62 18.92
C PHE A 225 -3.31 -14.79 17.71
N LYS A 226 -4.53 -15.33 17.73
CA LYS A 226 -5.46 -15.88 18.75
C LYS A 226 -6.31 -16.95 18.02
N ARG A 227 -6.17 -18.23 18.38
CA ARG A 227 -7.31 -19.18 18.37
C ARG A 227 -8.06 -18.89 19.66
N ASN A 228 -9.28 -18.39 19.55
CA ASN A 228 -10.40 -18.48 20.51
C ASN A 228 -11.40 -17.37 20.20
N ALA A 229 -12.24 -17.62 19.20
CA ALA A 229 -13.64 -17.20 19.23
C ALA A 229 -14.42 -18.51 19.22
N GLU A 230 -15.05 -18.80 20.37
CA GLU A 230 -15.79 -20.02 20.65
C GLU A 230 -16.94 -20.21 19.63
N GLN A 231 -16.98 -21.37 18.96
CA GLN A 231 -18.20 -21.90 18.38
C GLN A 231 -18.96 -22.65 19.48
N PRO A 232 -20.28 -22.45 19.66
CA PRO A 232 -21.05 -23.29 20.56
C PRO A 232 -21.15 -24.73 20.02
N PRO A 233 -21.24 -25.75 20.90
CA PRO A 233 -21.04 -27.15 20.54
C PRO A 233 -22.15 -27.72 19.66
N LEU A 234 -21.74 -28.48 18.64
CA LEU A 234 -22.60 -29.27 17.76
C LEU A 234 -23.13 -30.51 18.50
N LEU A 235 -24.46 -30.71 18.47
CA LEU A 235 -25.11 -31.97 18.85
C LEU A 235 -24.79 -33.10 17.84
N PRO A 236 -24.76 -34.37 18.27
CA PRO A 236 -24.38 -35.49 17.42
C PRO A 236 -25.42 -35.80 16.32
N PRO A 237 -24.99 -36.42 15.20
CA PRO A 237 -25.82 -36.54 14.00
C PRO A 237 -26.95 -37.56 14.18
N ARG A 238 -28.18 -37.15 13.85
CA ARG A 238 -29.29 -38.09 13.63
C ARG A 238 -29.24 -38.61 12.18
N GLN A 239 -29.49 -39.92 12.06
CA GLN A 239 -29.50 -40.71 10.83
C GLN A 239 -30.57 -40.25 9.81
N PRO A 240 -30.41 -40.61 8.51
CA PRO A 240 -31.22 -40.06 7.44
C PRO A 240 -32.60 -40.76 7.38
N GLN A 241 -33.67 -39.96 7.44
CA GLN A 241 -35.02 -40.40 7.07
C GLN A 241 -35.45 -39.75 5.75
N ARG A 242 -36.08 -40.57 4.90
CA ARG A 242 -36.47 -40.28 3.52
C ARG A 242 -37.77 -39.47 3.41
N GLN A 243 -37.76 -38.51 2.47
CA GLN A 243 -38.88 -37.98 1.63
C GLN A 243 -39.98 -37.11 2.29
N PRO A 244 -40.76 -36.29 1.54
CA PRO A 244 -40.94 -36.24 0.08
C PRO A 244 -40.80 -34.86 -0.61
N GLN A 245 -40.72 -34.93 -1.94
CA GLN A 245 -40.72 -33.84 -2.92
C GLN A 245 -41.83 -32.81 -2.66
N ARG A 246 -41.46 -31.52 -2.58
CA ARG A 246 -42.36 -30.42 -2.97
C ARG A 246 -41.61 -29.38 -3.80
N GLN A 247 -42.22 -29.08 -4.93
CA GLN A 247 -41.83 -28.14 -5.97
C GLN A 247 -41.34 -26.80 -5.38
N LEU A 248 -40.10 -26.45 -5.65
CA LEU A 248 -39.67 -25.06 -5.78
C LEU A 248 -39.06 -24.92 -7.18
N LEU A 249 -39.93 -24.43 -8.05
CA LEU A 249 -39.71 -23.88 -9.39
C LEU A 249 -38.26 -23.80 -9.85
N ARG A 250 -38.00 -24.52 -10.95
CA ARG A 250 -37.15 -24.11 -12.08
C ARG A 250 -36.83 -22.61 -12.06
N ILE A 251 -35.72 -22.23 -11.44
CA ILE A 251 -34.87 -21.20 -12.02
C ILE A 251 -33.81 -22.00 -12.76
N GLN A 252 -34.11 -22.31 -14.02
CA GLN A 252 -33.06 -22.65 -14.96
C GLN A 252 -31.97 -21.59 -14.82
N SER A 253 -30.73 -22.03 -14.76
CA SER A 253 -29.54 -21.19 -14.89
C SER A 253 -29.71 -20.24 -16.08
N LEU A 254 -30.22 -19.02 -15.83
CA LEU A 254 -30.13 -17.92 -16.76
C LEU A 254 -28.64 -17.71 -16.97
N ALA A 255 -28.16 -17.95 -18.19
CA ALA A 255 -26.80 -17.61 -18.54
C ALA A 255 -26.59 -16.13 -18.22
N ARG A 256 -25.82 -15.82 -17.17
CA ARG A 256 -25.50 -14.46 -16.73
C ARG A 256 -24.50 -13.85 -17.71
N CYS A 257 -25.05 -13.35 -18.80
CA CYS A 257 -24.37 -12.87 -19.99
C CYS A 257 -24.02 -11.39 -19.94
N GLU A 258 -24.86 -10.67 -19.22
CA GLU A 258 -24.79 -9.25 -19.02
C GLU A 258 -23.58 -8.90 -18.15
N LEU A 259 -22.82 -7.91 -18.59
CA LEU A 259 -21.63 -7.42 -17.92
C LEU A 259 -21.76 -5.92 -17.70
N ASP A 260 -21.68 -5.47 -16.46
CA ASP A 260 -21.52 -4.07 -16.12
C ASP A 260 -20.03 -3.83 -15.84
N LEU A 261 -19.33 -3.25 -16.83
CA LEU A 261 -17.90 -3.02 -16.81
C LEU A 261 -17.59 -1.59 -16.41
N VAL A 262 -16.87 -1.41 -15.30
CA VAL A 262 -16.42 -0.10 -14.82
C VAL A 262 -14.91 0.01 -15.01
N LEU A 263 -14.48 0.92 -15.87
CA LEU A 263 -13.07 1.24 -16.07
C LEU A 263 -12.71 2.44 -15.19
N VAL A 264 -11.75 2.26 -14.29
CA VAL A 264 -11.26 3.29 -13.38
C VAL A 264 -9.83 3.65 -13.81
N LEU A 265 -9.66 4.79 -14.48
CA LEU A 265 -8.43 5.16 -15.16
C LEU A 265 -7.64 6.22 -14.39
N ASP A 266 -6.36 5.94 -14.16
CA ASP A 266 -5.42 6.88 -13.56
C ASP A 266 -4.97 7.94 -14.56
N PHE A 267 -5.47 9.16 -14.36
CA PHE A 267 -5.16 10.36 -15.14
C PHE A 267 -4.41 11.38 -14.27
N SER A 268 -3.70 10.89 -13.23
CA SER A 268 -2.89 11.73 -12.33
C SER A 268 -1.67 12.35 -13.00
N THR A 269 -1.11 11.71 -14.02
CA THR A 269 -0.01 12.28 -14.81
C THR A 269 -0.51 13.03 -16.05
N THR A 270 0.28 13.99 -16.52
CA THR A 270 0.12 14.64 -17.83
C THR A 270 1.07 14.09 -18.88
N THR A 271 1.99 13.19 -18.53
CA THR A 271 2.97 12.65 -19.48
C THR A 271 2.29 11.66 -20.42
N ASP A 272 2.47 11.88 -21.73
CA ASP A 272 1.74 11.20 -22.79
C ASP A 272 1.87 9.66 -22.88
N PRO A 273 2.95 8.96 -22.47
CA PRO A 273 2.98 7.51 -22.71
C PRO A 273 2.00 6.75 -21.80
N LEU A 274 1.72 7.22 -20.58
CA LEU A 274 0.92 6.46 -19.62
C LEU A 274 -0.59 6.62 -19.84
N VAL A 275 -1.03 7.85 -20.12
CA VAL A 275 -2.44 8.15 -20.38
C VAL A 275 -2.90 7.48 -21.68
N GLU A 276 -2.09 7.59 -22.75
CA GLU A 276 -2.40 6.91 -24.00
C GLU A 276 -2.36 5.40 -23.84
N TYR A 277 -1.39 4.84 -23.10
CA TYR A 277 -1.37 3.41 -22.79
C TYR A 277 -2.68 2.94 -22.12
N TYR A 278 -3.17 3.62 -21.07
CA TYR A 278 -4.43 3.22 -20.43
C TYR A 278 -5.64 3.35 -21.36
N LYS A 279 -5.67 4.35 -22.23
CA LYS A 279 -6.70 4.52 -23.26
C LYS A 279 -6.66 3.37 -24.28
N GLU A 280 -5.49 3.06 -24.81
CA GLU A 280 -5.29 2.00 -25.79
C GLU A 280 -5.67 0.62 -25.24
N MET A 281 -5.25 0.32 -24.01
CA MET A 281 -5.59 -0.94 -23.34
C MET A 281 -7.09 -1.05 -23.06
N SER A 282 -7.71 0.06 -22.62
CA SER A 282 -9.17 0.14 -22.49
C SER A 282 -9.86 -0.11 -23.84
N GLN A 283 -9.41 0.54 -24.92
CA GLN A 283 -9.97 0.35 -26.26
C GLN A 283 -9.76 -1.07 -26.80
N ARG A 284 -8.61 -1.71 -26.53
CA ARG A 284 -8.36 -3.12 -26.88
C ARG A 284 -9.35 -4.05 -26.18
N LEU A 285 -9.59 -3.84 -24.88
CA LEU A 285 -10.60 -4.60 -24.15
C LEU A 285 -11.99 -4.38 -24.75
N ILE A 286 -12.39 -3.11 -24.97
CA ILE A 286 -13.71 -2.80 -25.53
C ILE A 286 -13.92 -3.43 -26.91
N LYS A 287 -12.90 -3.45 -27.78
CA LYS A 287 -12.95 -4.12 -29.10
C LYS A 287 -13.23 -5.63 -29.01
N ALA A 288 -12.79 -6.28 -27.94
CA ALA A 288 -12.96 -7.71 -27.72
C ALA A 288 -14.33 -8.08 -27.10
N LEU A 289 -15.11 -7.10 -26.64
CA LEU A 289 -16.39 -7.30 -25.98
C LEU A 289 -17.56 -6.88 -26.87
N ARG A 290 -18.71 -7.56 -26.74
CA ARG A 290 -19.95 -7.11 -27.38
C ARG A 290 -20.64 -6.07 -26.50
N ILE A 291 -20.57 -4.83 -26.94
CA ILE A 291 -21.16 -3.69 -26.24
C ILE A 291 -22.63 -3.56 -26.61
N GLY A 292 -23.50 -3.41 -25.63
CA GLY A 292 -24.91 -3.15 -25.84
C GLY A 292 -25.79 -3.31 -24.59
N PRO A 293 -27.04 -2.82 -24.61
CA PRO A 293 -27.94 -2.85 -23.46
C PRO A 293 -28.20 -4.24 -22.87
N ARG A 294 -28.11 -5.29 -23.71
CA ARG A 294 -28.33 -6.70 -23.36
C ARG A 294 -27.03 -7.52 -23.26
N TYR A 295 -25.88 -6.88 -23.38
CA TYR A 295 -24.57 -7.52 -23.33
C TYR A 295 -23.71 -6.76 -22.31
N THR A 296 -22.61 -6.16 -22.76
CA THR A 296 -21.72 -5.35 -21.92
C THR A 296 -22.15 -3.88 -21.94
N GLN A 297 -22.40 -3.30 -20.77
CA GLN A 297 -22.50 -1.86 -20.55
C GLN A 297 -21.20 -1.36 -19.91
N VAL A 298 -20.78 -0.14 -20.26
CA VAL A 298 -19.46 0.39 -19.86
C VAL A 298 -19.61 1.74 -19.19
N ALA A 299 -18.99 1.89 -18.03
CA ALA A 299 -18.77 3.15 -17.36
C ALA A 299 -17.26 3.46 -17.33
N VAL A 300 -16.92 4.74 -17.41
CA VAL A 300 -15.54 5.21 -17.25
C VAL A 300 -15.48 6.27 -16.16
N VAL A 301 -14.64 6.01 -15.17
CA VAL A 301 -14.24 6.94 -14.13
C VAL A 301 -12.77 7.27 -14.37
N THR A 302 -12.42 8.56 -14.34
CA THR A 302 -11.02 8.98 -14.33
C THR A 302 -10.71 9.62 -12.98
N PHE A 303 -9.54 9.33 -12.42
CA PHE A 303 -9.08 9.98 -11.19
C PHE A 303 -7.73 10.66 -11.39
N ALA A 304 -7.53 11.71 -10.60
CA ALA A 304 -6.27 12.42 -10.43
C ALA A 304 -6.29 12.92 -8.99
N THR A 305 -6.69 14.18 -8.76
CA THR A 305 -6.96 14.68 -7.41
C THR A 305 -8.37 14.33 -6.94
N VAL A 306 -8.63 14.34 -5.63
CA VAL A 306 -9.98 14.12 -5.06
C VAL A 306 -11.00 15.07 -5.71
N GLY A 307 -10.61 16.34 -5.91
CA GLY A 307 -11.45 17.34 -6.56
C GLY A 307 -11.60 17.19 -8.08
N ARG A 308 -10.79 16.36 -8.75
CA ARG A 308 -10.81 16.13 -10.21
C ARG A 308 -11.20 14.70 -10.60
N THR A 309 -11.57 13.87 -9.63
CA THR A 309 -12.08 12.52 -9.89
C THR A 309 -13.53 12.61 -10.37
N ARG A 310 -13.81 12.05 -11.55
CA ARG A 310 -15.10 12.24 -12.25
C ARG A 310 -15.50 10.99 -13.01
N THR A 311 -16.79 10.66 -12.95
CA THR A 311 -17.44 9.77 -13.91
C THR A 311 -17.53 10.49 -15.25
N LYS A 312 -16.78 10.05 -16.25
CA LYS A 312 -16.79 10.63 -17.60
C LYS A 312 -18.04 10.21 -18.37
N PHE A 313 -18.47 8.98 -18.12
CA PHE A 313 -19.78 8.48 -18.50
C PHE A 313 -20.14 7.24 -17.68
N ASN A 314 -21.44 7.04 -17.48
CA ASN A 314 -22.00 5.92 -16.74
C ASN A 314 -22.50 4.82 -17.68
N LEU A 315 -22.92 3.69 -17.10
CA LEU A 315 -23.32 2.46 -17.81
C LEU A 315 -24.44 2.70 -18.83
N LYS A 316 -25.31 3.68 -18.58
CA LYS A 316 -26.43 3.98 -19.47
C LYS A 316 -26.08 4.86 -20.68
N LYS A 317 -24.96 5.60 -20.67
CA LYS A 317 -24.72 6.68 -21.64
C LYS A 317 -24.53 6.20 -23.08
N TYR A 318 -23.61 5.25 -23.30
CA TYR A 318 -23.26 4.78 -24.64
C TYR A 318 -23.77 3.37 -24.86
N LYS A 319 -24.32 3.11 -26.04
CA LYS A 319 -24.99 1.83 -26.37
C LYS A 319 -24.26 1.03 -27.43
N THR A 320 -23.33 1.64 -28.16
CA THR A 320 -22.54 0.96 -29.19
C THR A 320 -21.06 0.92 -28.84
N GLN A 321 -20.35 -0.05 -29.42
CA GLN A 321 -18.90 -0.17 -29.25
C GLN A 321 -18.17 1.06 -29.80
N GLU A 322 -18.60 1.58 -30.95
CA GLU A 322 -18.02 2.76 -31.60
C GLU A 322 -18.08 4.00 -30.70
N GLU A 323 -19.25 4.25 -30.09
CA GLU A 323 -19.45 5.37 -29.16
C GLU A 323 -18.50 5.29 -27.95
N VAL A 324 -18.37 4.10 -27.34
CA VAL A 324 -17.47 3.87 -26.21
C VAL A 324 -16.01 4.08 -26.63
N LEU A 325 -15.59 3.53 -27.77
CA LEU A 325 -14.23 3.69 -28.28
C LEU A 325 -13.88 5.16 -28.56
N LYS A 326 -14.79 5.90 -29.20
CA LYS A 326 -14.64 7.34 -29.46
C LYS A 326 -14.59 8.14 -28.16
N ALA A 327 -15.44 7.81 -27.20
CA ALA A 327 -15.46 8.49 -25.91
C ALA A 327 -14.15 8.29 -25.12
N ILE A 328 -13.60 7.07 -25.09
CA ILE A 328 -12.31 6.77 -24.46
C ILE A 328 -11.17 7.50 -25.18
N GLY A 329 -11.14 7.47 -26.52
CA GLY A 329 -10.12 8.15 -27.32
C GLY A 329 -10.05 9.66 -27.10
N ASN A 330 -11.19 10.28 -26.81
CA ASN A 330 -11.30 11.73 -26.55
C ASN A 330 -11.04 12.13 -25.10
N LEU A 331 -10.76 11.18 -24.20
CA LEU A 331 -10.42 11.51 -22.81
C LEU A 331 -9.11 12.29 -22.78
N ARG A 332 -9.12 13.37 -22.01
CA ARG A 332 -7.94 14.22 -21.77
C ARG A 332 -7.52 14.14 -20.31
N SER A 333 -6.22 13.98 -20.09
CA SER A 333 -5.65 14.20 -18.77
C SER A 333 -5.46 15.68 -18.51
N THR A 334 -5.64 16.06 -17.25
CA THR A 334 -5.33 17.41 -16.75
C THR A 334 -4.24 17.38 -15.68
N GLY A 335 -3.72 16.18 -15.38
CA GLY A 335 -2.75 15.95 -14.32
C GLY A 335 -3.27 16.21 -12.91
N GLY A 336 -2.44 15.88 -11.95
CA GLY A 336 -2.65 16.16 -10.54
C GLY A 336 -1.98 15.14 -9.62
N THR A 337 -2.50 15.04 -8.42
CA THR A 337 -2.21 13.98 -7.47
C THR A 337 -2.85 12.66 -7.93
N THR A 338 -2.73 11.59 -7.15
CA THR A 338 -3.24 10.25 -7.48
C THR A 338 -4.17 9.75 -6.38
N ALA A 339 -5.47 9.73 -6.67
CA ALA A 339 -6.54 9.39 -5.74
C ALA A 339 -7.27 8.10 -6.11
N ILE A 340 -6.54 6.96 -6.09
CA ILE A 340 -7.06 5.65 -6.50
C ILE A 340 -8.34 5.29 -5.74
N GLY A 341 -8.34 5.42 -4.41
CA GLY A 341 -9.52 5.10 -3.60
C GLY A 341 -10.75 5.92 -3.98
N GLU A 342 -10.58 7.21 -4.31
CA GLU A 342 -11.70 8.03 -4.77
C GLU A 342 -12.24 7.57 -6.14
N GLY A 343 -11.34 7.12 -7.03
CA GLY A 343 -11.71 6.49 -8.29
C GLY A 343 -12.53 5.23 -8.08
N ILE A 344 -12.10 4.34 -7.19
CA ILE A 344 -12.83 3.11 -6.84
C ILE A 344 -14.19 3.47 -6.22
N ARG A 345 -14.24 4.45 -5.32
CA ARG A 345 -15.49 4.91 -4.69
C ARG A 345 -16.52 5.41 -5.71
N LEU A 346 -16.09 6.20 -6.69
CA LEU A 346 -16.98 6.59 -7.81
C LEU A 346 -17.35 5.41 -8.70
N GLY A 347 -16.45 4.44 -8.86
CA GLY A 347 -16.74 3.18 -9.53
C GLY A 347 -17.84 2.38 -8.82
N ILE A 348 -17.79 2.29 -7.49
CA ILE A 348 -18.82 1.64 -6.68
C ILE A 348 -20.18 2.29 -6.92
N LYS A 349 -20.26 3.63 -7.03
CA LYS A 349 -21.53 4.33 -7.33
C LYS A 349 -22.20 3.86 -8.63
N GLN A 350 -21.45 3.27 -9.57
CA GLN A 350 -22.02 2.71 -10.80
C GLN A 350 -22.85 1.45 -10.56
N MET A 351 -22.95 0.96 -9.31
CA MET A 351 -23.88 -0.11 -8.93
C MET A 351 -25.32 0.38 -8.77
N ASP A 352 -25.56 1.69 -8.76
CA ASP A 352 -26.90 2.27 -8.70
C ASP A 352 -27.60 2.12 -10.06
N GLU A 353 -28.85 1.64 -10.06
CA GLU A 353 -29.69 1.54 -11.26
C GLU A 353 -29.83 2.89 -11.98
N ARG A 354 -29.77 4.01 -11.23
CA ARG A 354 -29.77 5.37 -11.78
C ARG A 354 -28.57 5.64 -12.70
N GLU A 355 -27.44 4.98 -12.44
CA GLU A 355 -26.24 5.03 -13.28
C GLU A 355 -26.28 4.02 -14.44
N GLY A 356 -27.28 3.13 -14.45
CA GLY A 356 -27.50 2.11 -15.48
C GLY A 356 -27.14 0.69 -15.05
N ALA A 357 -26.86 0.46 -13.77
CA ALA A 357 -26.59 -0.88 -13.25
C ALA A 357 -27.78 -1.82 -13.50
N ARG A 358 -27.47 -3.10 -13.74
CA ARG A 358 -28.46 -4.15 -13.96
C ARG A 358 -28.37 -5.21 -12.87
N PRO A 359 -28.87 -4.91 -11.64
CA PRO A 359 -28.79 -5.85 -10.53
C PRO A 359 -29.48 -7.17 -10.87
N ASN A 360 -29.01 -8.25 -10.25
CA ASN A 360 -29.48 -9.64 -10.39
C ASN A 360 -29.18 -10.33 -11.74
N ILE A 361 -29.02 -9.58 -12.84
CA ILE A 361 -28.73 -10.14 -14.17
C ILE A 361 -27.26 -9.92 -14.58
N ALA A 362 -26.69 -8.74 -14.35
CA ALA A 362 -25.34 -8.44 -14.81
C ALA A 362 -24.26 -8.80 -13.77
N THR A 363 -23.16 -9.36 -14.27
CA THR A 363 -21.93 -9.48 -13.51
C THR A 363 -21.26 -8.12 -13.44
N LYS A 364 -20.80 -7.71 -12.26
CA LYS A 364 -20.11 -6.43 -12.06
C LYS A 364 -18.59 -6.65 -12.11
N VAL A 365 -17.91 -6.01 -13.05
CA VAL A 365 -16.45 -6.06 -13.16
C VAL A 365 -15.92 -4.64 -13.07
N MET A 366 -14.90 -4.45 -12.24
CA MET A 366 -14.18 -3.19 -12.15
C MET A 366 -12.72 -3.42 -12.49
N ILE A 367 -12.15 -2.58 -13.37
CA ILE A 367 -10.75 -2.65 -13.76
C ILE A 367 -10.10 -1.31 -13.45
N VAL A 368 -9.14 -1.32 -12.52
CA VAL A 368 -8.40 -0.15 -12.09
C VAL A 368 -7.07 -0.12 -12.83
N PHE A 369 -6.88 0.89 -13.69
CA PHE A 369 -5.63 1.15 -14.39
C PHE A 369 -4.82 2.15 -13.58
N THR A 370 -3.67 1.75 -13.05
CA THR A 370 -2.83 2.61 -12.19
C THR A 370 -1.42 2.03 -12.07
N ASP A 371 -0.46 2.88 -11.77
CA ASP A 371 0.90 2.48 -11.41
C ASP A 371 1.03 2.08 -9.93
N GLY A 372 -0.05 2.21 -9.15
CA GLY A 372 -0.13 1.86 -7.73
C GLY A 372 0.29 2.98 -6.79
N TRP A 373 0.71 4.14 -7.29
CA TRP A 373 0.99 5.27 -6.43
C TRP A 373 -0.31 5.97 -6.02
N PHE A 374 -0.48 6.29 -4.75
CA PHE A 374 -1.58 7.14 -4.31
C PHE A 374 -1.08 8.11 -3.24
N ASN A 375 -1.64 9.31 -3.22
CA ASN A 375 -1.23 10.35 -2.27
C ASN A 375 -2.40 11.26 -1.84
N LYS A 376 -3.63 10.96 -2.28
CA LYS A 376 -4.86 11.66 -1.91
C LYS A 376 -6.05 10.69 -1.88
N GLY A 377 -7.11 11.09 -1.18
CA GLY A 377 -8.36 10.35 -1.15
C GLY A 377 -8.35 9.20 -0.13
N PRO A 378 -9.43 8.40 -0.09
CA PRO A 378 -9.55 7.29 0.83
C PRO A 378 -8.52 6.20 0.51
N ASN A 379 -8.21 5.37 1.52
CA ASN A 379 -7.27 4.27 1.37
C ASN A 379 -7.73 3.33 0.22
N PRO A 380 -6.87 3.10 -0.80
CA PRO A 380 -7.26 2.30 -1.97
C PRO A 380 -7.59 0.84 -1.61
N GLN A 381 -6.87 0.23 -0.68
CA GLN A 381 -7.10 -1.15 -0.27
C GLN A 381 -8.42 -1.29 0.52
N ALA A 382 -8.75 -0.33 1.39
CA ALA A 382 -10.03 -0.31 2.09
C ALA A 382 -11.19 -0.15 1.10
N THR A 383 -11.07 0.80 0.18
CA THR A 383 -12.11 1.03 -0.84
C THR A 383 -12.22 -0.15 -1.82
N ALA A 384 -11.12 -0.82 -2.13
CA ALA A 384 -11.12 -2.06 -2.92
C ALA A 384 -11.88 -3.18 -2.21
N LYS A 385 -11.68 -3.36 -0.90
CA LYS A 385 -12.47 -4.30 -0.10
C LYS A 385 -13.95 -3.96 -0.11
N GLU A 386 -14.31 -2.68 -0.04
CA GLU A 386 -15.71 -2.24 -0.18
C GLU A 386 -16.28 -2.59 -1.56
N ALA A 387 -15.52 -2.39 -2.64
CA ALA A 387 -15.95 -2.77 -3.99
C ALA A 387 -16.15 -4.29 -4.12
N ILE A 388 -15.22 -5.09 -3.60
CA ILE A 388 -15.32 -6.55 -3.59
C ILE A 388 -16.53 -7.00 -2.77
N ALA A 389 -16.75 -6.41 -1.59
CA ALA A 389 -17.91 -6.67 -0.74
C ALA A 389 -19.23 -6.26 -1.42
N ALA A 390 -19.23 -5.21 -2.25
CA ALA A 390 -20.36 -4.82 -3.09
C ALA A 390 -20.59 -5.77 -4.30
N GLY A 391 -19.75 -6.80 -4.45
CA GLY A 391 -19.86 -7.83 -5.47
C GLY A 391 -19.25 -7.47 -6.81
N PHE A 392 -18.30 -6.53 -6.84
CA PHE A 392 -17.43 -6.34 -8.00
C PHE A 392 -16.33 -7.39 -8.03
N GLU A 393 -16.08 -7.93 -9.21
CA GLU A 393 -14.83 -8.62 -9.49
C GLU A 393 -13.78 -7.57 -9.89
N LEU A 394 -12.77 -7.40 -9.03
CA LEU A 394 -11.88 -6.24 -9.07
C LEU A 394 -10.49 -6.60 -9.59
N TYR A 395 -10.13 -6.01 -10.71
CA TYR A 395 -8.85 -6.19 -11.40
C TYR A 395 -7.98 -4.94 -11.33
N THR A 396 -6.66 -5.12 -11.33
CA THR A 396 -5.71 -4.02 -11.52
C THR A 396 -4.88 -4.23 -12.78
N VAL A 397 -4.64 -3.16 -13.53
CA VAL A 397 -3.77 -3.14 -14.70
C VAL A 397 -2.70 -2.08 -14.51
N SER A 398 -1.43 -2.48 -14.48
CA SER A 398 -0.29 -1.58 -14.31
C SER A 398 0.59 -1.51 -15.54
N PHE A 399 1.24 -0.38 -15.78
CA PHE A 399 2.25 -0.25 -16.83
C PHE A 399 3.66 -0.45 -16.25
N LEU A 400 4.40 -1.48 -16.68
CA LEU A 400 5.77 -1.76 -16.23
C LEU A 400 6.84 -1.24 -17.21
N GLY A 401 6.45 -0.47 -18.23
CA GLY A 401 7.37 0.01 -19.26
C GLY A 401 8.48 0.91 -18.70
N VAL A 402 9.68 0.77 -19.27
CA VAL A 402 10.82 1.66 -19.01
C VAL A 402 10.61 2.94 -19.82
N VAL A 403 9.92 3.92 -19.25
CA VAL A 403 10.06 5.30 -19.73
C VAL A 403 11.27 5.85 -18.99
N ASP A 404 12.21 6.45 -19.72
CA ASP A 404 13.29 7.21 -19.08
C ASP A 404 12.60 8.30 -18.23
N LYS A 405 12.72 8.23 -16.90
CA LYS A 405 12.00 9.01 -15.86
C LYS A 405 10.62 8.51 -15.38
N ALA A 406 10.12 7.34 -15.79
CA ALA A 406 8.91 6.76 -15.16
C ALA A 406 9.21 6.16 -13.79
N VAL A 407 8.35 6.48 -12.82
CA VAL A 407 8.38 5.90 -11.47
C VAL A 407 8.06 4.40 -11.57
N ARG A 408 8.85 3.55 -10.90
CA ARG A 408 8.58 2.11 -10.79
C ARG A 408 7.20 1.88 -10.15
N THR A 409 6.47 0.88 -10.61
CA THR A 409 5.12 0.55 -10.10
C THR A 409 5.14 0.14 -8.63
N ASN A 410 4.11 0.54 -7.88
CA ASN A 410 3.93 0.15 -6.48
C ASN A 410 3.16 -1.17 -6.41
N HIS A 411 3.91 -2.27 -6.40
CA HIS A 411 3.35 -3.62 -6.36
C HIS A 411 2.54 -3.93 -5.09
N GLU A 412 2.79 -3.25 -3.96
CA GLU A 412 2.04 -3.48 -2.72
C GLU A 412 0.61 -2.95 -2.82
N VAL A 413 0.46 -1.71 -3.29
CA VAL A 413 -0.88 -1.10 -3.49
C VAL A 413 -1.63 -1.84 -4.58
N LEU A 414 -0.98 -2.19 -5.69
CA LEU A 414 -1.60 -3.02 -6.73
C LEU A 414 -2.08 -4.37 -6.18
N SER A 415 -1.32 -4.97 -5.26
CA SER A 415 -1.73 -6.22 -4.61
C SER A 415 -2.87 -6.06 -3.63
N GLY A 416 -2.97 -4.91 -2.96
CA GLY A 416 -4.05 -4.63 -2.03
C GLY A 416 -5.32 -4.09 -2.68
N VAL A 417 -5.24 -3.59 -3.91
CA VAL A 417 -6.40 -3.13 -4.70
C VAL A 417 -6.98 -4.28 -5.53
N ALA A 418 -6.15 -5.15 -6.10
CA ALA A 418 -6.66 -6.34 -6.78
C ALA A 418 -7.37 -7.28 -5.79
N GLN A 419 -8.36 -8.01 -6.29
CA GLN A 419 -9.08 -8.98 -5.47
C GLN A 419 -8.18 -10.09 -4.92
N ASP A 420 -7.26 -10.59 -5.74
CA ASP A 420 -6.23 -11.56 -5.37
C ASP A 420 -5.06 -11.51 -6.39
N PRO A 421 -3.97 -12.28 -6.19
CA PRO A 421 -2.83 -12.26 -7.10
C PRO A 421 -3.13 -12.58 -8.57
N GLN A 422 -4.19 -13.34 -8.87
CA GLN A 422 -4.62 -13.71 -10.23
C GLN A 422 -5.45 -12.60 -10.91
N HIS A 423 -5.82 -11.56 -10.19
CA HIS A 423 -6.57 -10.40 -10.72
C HIS A 423 -5.65 -9.21 -11.05
N ARG A 424 -4.33 -9.44 -11.08
CA ARG A 424 -3.31 -8.45 -11.40
C ARG A 424 -2.77 -8.67 -12.80
N PHE A 425 -2.81 -7.62 -13.59
CA PHE A 425 -2.36 -7.63 -14.98
C PHE A 425 -1.45 -6.43 -15.26
N ASN A 426 -0.69 -6.54 -16.33
CA ASN A 426 0.17 -5.50 -16.87
C ASN A 426 0.23 -5.64 -18.39
N GLU A 427 1.04 -4.81 -19.07
CA GLU A 427 1.15 -4.82 -20.53
C GLU A 427 1.55 -6.18 -21.11
N LYS A 428 2.28 -7.01 -20.37
CA LYS A 428 2.80 -8.29 -20.84
C LYS A 428 1.76 -9.41 -20.81
N ASN A 429 0.81 -9.36 -19.89
CA ASN A 429 -0.20 -10.40 -19.70
C ASN A 429 -1.65 -9.90 -19.86
N PHE A 430 -1.86 -8.68 -20.34
CA PHE A 430 -3.19 -8.10 -20.49
C PHE A 430 -4.13 -8.88 -21.42
N ASP A 431 -3.58 -9.59 -22.41
CA ASP A 431 -4.40 -10.42 -23.29
C ASP A 431 -5.10 -11.56 -22.52
N GLU A 432 -4.51 -12.05 -21.42
CA GLU A 432 -5.17 -13.00 -20.53
C GLU A 432 -6.39 -12.39 -19.84
N LEU A 433 -6.30 -11.12 -19.40
CA LEU A 433 -7.45 -10.39 -18.85
C LEU A 433 -8.55 -10.22 -19.90
N ILE A 434 -8.19 -9.85 -21.14
CA ILE A 434 -9.15 -9.75 -22.24
C ILE A 434 -9.88 -11.07 -22.43
N GLN A 435 -9.17 -12.20 -22.48
CA GLN A 435 -9.81 -13.51 -22.62
C GLN A 435 -10.71 -13.82 -21.43
N ARG A 436 -10.26 -13.55 -20.21
CA ARG A 436 -11.03 -13.82 -18.98
C ARG A 436 -12.34 -13.03 -18.93
N VAL A 437 -12.31 -11.75 -19.28
CA VAL A 437 -13.52 -10.91 -19.31
C VAL A 437 -14.41 -11.30 -20.49
N ARG A 438 -13.83 -11.54 -21.67
CA ARG A 438 -14.57 -11.93 -22.90
C ARG A 438 -15.28 -13.26 -22.77
N GLN A 439 -14.69 -14.25 -22.10
CA GLN A 439 -15.30 -15.58 -21.90
C GLN A 439 -16.70 -15.50 -21.28
N ARG A 440 -17.00 -14.45 -20.51
CA ARG A 440 -18.33 -14.23 -19.93
C ARG A 440 -19.39 -13.88 -20.97
N ASN A 441 -19.02 -13.14 -22.02
CA ASN A 441 -19.93 -12.84 -23.12
C ASN A 441 -20.06 -14.03 -24.10
N LEU A 442 -19.09 -14.96 -24.19
CA LEU A 442 -19.10 -16.06 -25.17
C LEU A 442 -20.33 -16.96 -25.09
N LYS A 443 -20.93 -17.13 -23.91
CA LYS A 443 -22.15 -17.94 -23.75
C LYS A 443 -23.40 -17.32 -24.42
N CYS A 444 -23.25 -16.11 -24.94
CA CYS A 444 -24.31 -15.16 -25.28
C CYS A 444 -24.05 -14.48 -26.64
N LEU A 445 -22.92 -14.84 -27.25
CA LEU A 445 -22.50 -14.50 -28.60
C LEU A 445 -22.85 -15.65 -29.52
#